data_AF-A0A7R9MTB3-F1
#
_entry.id   AF-A0A7R9MTB3-F1
#
_cell.length_a   1.000
_cell.length_b   1.000
_cell.length_c   1.000
_cell.angle_alpha   90.00
_cell.angle_beta   90.00
_cell.angle_gamma   90.00
#
_symmetry.space_group_name_H-M   'P 1'
#
loop_
_entity.id
_entity.type
_entity.pdbx_description
1 polymer ?
#
loop_
_entity_poly.entity_id
_entity_poly.type
_entity_poly.pdbx_seq_one_letter_code
_entity_poly.pdbx_strand_id
1 'polypeptide(L)' 'MKEIWNIIGDKEGHIYVCGDARNMAREVKEIIIETIMTEGSKTRPEAEAYLKRMESQRRYSADVWS' A
#
# COMPACT_ATOMS: atom_id res chain seq x y z
N MET A 1 -0.57 -11.42 5.61
CA MET A 1 0.20 -10.27 5.11
C MET A 1 1.30 -10.69 4.15
N LYS A 2 2.03 -11.79 4.41
CA LYS A 2 2.96 -12.44 3.45
C LYS A 2 2.54 -12.46 1.98
N GLU A 3 1.30 -12.83 1.67
CA GLU A 3 0.84 -12.88 0.28
C GLU A 3 0.79 -11.49 -0.38
N ILE A 4 0.31 -10.48 0.35
CA ILE A 4 0.28 -9.09 -0.12
C ILE A 4 1.72 -8.62 -0.40
N TRP A 5 2.66 -8.89 0.51
CA TRP A 5 4.07 -8.55 0.31
C TRP A 5 4.68 -9.27 -0.90
N ASN A 6 4.45 -10.57 -1.07
CA ASN A 6 4.90 -11.30 -2.24
C ASN A 6 4.36 -10.67 -3.55
N ILE A 7 3.13 -10.15 -3.55
CA ILE A 7 2.57 -9.45 -4.70
C ILE A 7 3.26 -8.10 -4.93
N ILE A 8 3.29 -7.20 -3.93
CA ILE A 8 3.74 -5.81 -4.15
C ILE A 8 5.25 -5.58 -3.99
N GLY A 9 5.92 -6.48 -3.27
CA GLY A 9 7.35 -6.53 -3.05
C GLY A 9 8.04 -7.31 -4.15
N ASP A 10 7.84 -8.63 -4.15
CA ASP A 10 8.63 -9.56 -4.96
C ASP A 10 8.19 -9.62 -6.43
N LYS A 11 6.88 -9.57 -6.70
CA LYS A 11 6.30 -9.71 -8.05
C LYS A 11 5.98 -8.39 -8.73
N GLU A 12 6.29 -7.29 -8.08
CA GLU A 12 6.02 -5.95 -8.59
C GLU A 12 4.55 -5.68 -8.98
N GLY A 13 3.60 -6.28 -8.26
CA GLY A 13 2.16 -6.15 -8.51
C GLY A 13 1.57 -4.77 -8.21
N HIS A 14 0.28 -4.63 -8.52
CA HIS A 14 -0.49 -3.39 -8.41
C HIS A 14 -1.61 -3.51 -7.37
N ILE A 15 -1.90 -2.41 -6.68
CA ILE A 15 -3.04 -2.26 -5.77
C ILE A 15 -3.95 -1.15 -6.28
N TYR A 16 -5.26 -1.43 -6.30
CA TYR A 16 -6.31 -0.46 -6.60
C TYR A 16 -7.28 -0.41 -5.42
N VAL A 17 -7.56 0.80 -4.92
CA VAL A 17 -8.50 1.03 -3.83
C VAL A 17 -9.63 1.92 -4.34
N CYS A 18 -10.89 1.52 -4.17
CA CYS A 18 -12.02 2.38 -4.52
C CYS A 18 -13.12 2.34 -3.45
N GLY A 19 -13.87 3.44 -3.31
CA GLY A 19 -14.96 3.55 -2.33
C GLY A 19 -14.80 4.71 -1.36
N ASP A 20 -15.14 4.46 -0.09
CA ASP A 20 -15.17 5.48 0.96
C ASP A 20 -13.80 6.09 1.25
N ALA A 21 -13.67 7.39 1.01
CA ALA A 21 -12.46 8.17 1.27
C ALA A 21 -12.24 8.46 2.76
N ARG A 22 -13.31 8.47 3.57
CA ARG A 22 -13.24 8.98 4.95
C ARG A 22 -12.63 7.97 5.91
N ASN A 23 -13.06 6.71 5.82
CA ASN A 23 -12.65 5.65 6.72
C ASN A 23 -11.90 4.55 5.97
N MET A 24 -12.55 3.94 4.98
CA MET A 24 -12.03 2.73 4.32
C MET A 24 -10.67 2.97 3.67
N ALA A 25 -10.55 4.00 2.83
CA ALA A 25 -9.30 4.29 2.11
C ALA A 25 -8.11 4.54 3.07
N ARG A 26 -8.38 5.22 4.19
CA ARG A 26 -7.37 5.53 5.21
C ARG A 26 -6.91 4.26 5.93
N GLU A 27 -7.84 3.40 6.31
CA GLU A 27 -7.55 2.15 7.01
C GLU A 27 -6.83 1.15 6.11
N VAL A 28 -7.26 1.02 4.84
CA VAL A 28 -6.56 0.18 3.86
C VAL A 28 -5.12 0.65 3.64
N LYS A 29 -4.90 1.97 3.51
CA LYS A 29 -3.56 2.53 3.39
C LYS A 29 -2.67 2.17 4.60
N GLU A 30 -3.22 2.25 5.81
CA GLU A 30 -2.49 1.89 7.03
C GLU A 30 -2.09 0.41 7.04
N ILE A 31 -3.00 -0.50 6.69
CA ILE A 31 -2.74 -1.94 6.59
C ILE A 31 -1.64 -2.26 5.57
N ILE A 32 -1.61 -1.52 4.44
CA ILE A 32 -0.56 -1.67 3.43
C ILE A 32 0.79 -1.23 3.99
N ILE A 33 0.85 -0.10 4.71
CA ILE A 33 2.08 0.38 5.36
C ILE A 33 2.57 -0.65 6.38
N GLU A 34 1.68 -1.17 7.23
CA GLU A 34 2.02 -2.21 8.22
C GLU A 34 2.53 -3.50 7.55
N THR A 35 1.94 -3.91 6.44
CA THR A 35 2.40 -5.05 5.64
C THR A 35 3.82 -4.83 5.11
N ILE A 36 4.11 -3.65 4.57
CA ILE A 36 5.45 -3.30 4.07
C ILE A 36 6.47 -3.26 5.22
N MET A 37 6.07 -2.76 6.38
CA MET A 37 6.92 -2.73 7.57
C MET A 37 7.29 -4.14 8.04
N THR A 38 6.26 -4.98 8.25
CA THR A 38 6.39 -6.29 8.89
C THR A 38 7.04 -7.32 7.96
N GLU A 39 6.53 -7.46 6.74
CA GLU A 39 7.00 -8.49 5.80
C GLU A 39 8.19 -8.00 4.96
N GLY A 40 8.25 -6.71 4.67
CA GLY A 40 9.35 -6.08 3.92
C GLY A 40 10.54 -5.65 4.77
N SER A 41 10.47 -5.84 6.10
CA SER A 41 11.51 -5.43 7.07
C SER A 41 11.90 -3.96 6.90
N LYS A 42 10.88 -3.09 6.87
CA LYS A 42 11.02 -1.64 6.66
C LYS A 42 10.56 -0.90 7.92
N THR A 43 11.25 0.19 8.24
CA THR A 43 10.72 1.17 9.20
C THR A 43 9.49 1.88 8.63
N ARG A 44 8.69 2.54 9.46
CA ARG A 44 7.52 3.31 8.98
C ARG A 44 7.88 4.34 7.90
N PRO A 45 8.92 5.19 8.07
CA PRO A 45 9.31 6.14 7.03
C PRO A 45 9.70 5.46 5.72
N GLU A 46 10.39 4.32 5.77
CA GLU A 46 10.75 3.56 4.57
C GLU A 46 9.53 2.91 3.91
N ALA A 47 8.54 2.46 4.69
CA ALA A 47 7.30 1.89 4.18
C ALA A 47 6.41 2.95 3.50
N GLU A 48 6.31 4.14 4.08
CA GLU A 48 5.63 5.29 3.47
C GLU A 48 6.33 5.72 2.17
N ALA A 49 7.66 5.79 2.17
CA ALA A 49 8.44 6.07 0.96
C ALA A 49 8.28 4.98 -0.10
N TYR A 50 8.16 3.72 0.31
CA TYR A 50 7.89 2.59 -0.58
C TYR A 50 6.53 2.75 -1.25
N LEU A 51 5.47 3.00 -0.48
CA LEU A 51 4.12 3.19 -1.01
C LEU A 51 4.05 4.41 -1.94
N LYS A 52 4.73 5.52 -1.60
CA LYS A 52 4.85 6.70 -2.47
C LYS A 52 5.58 6.39 -3.79
N ARG A 53 6.57 5.49 -3.77
CA ARG A 53 7.21 5.00 -5.00
C ARG A 53 6.27 4.12 -5.82
N MET A 54 5.44 3.29 -5.19
CA MET A 54 4.41 2.54 -5.91
C MET A 54 3.40 3.49 -6.59
N GLU A 55 2.99 4.57 -5.91
CA GLU A 55 2.15 5.64 -6.49
C GLU A 55 2.79 6.24 -7.75
N SER A 56 4.07 6.64 -7.69
CA SER A 56 4.76 7.23 -8.84
C SER A 56 4.96 6.24 -10.00
N GLN A 57 5.07 4.95 -9.69
CA GLN A 57 5.12 3.85 -10.66
C GLN A 57 3.74 3.42 -11.18
N ARG A 58 2.64 4.06 -10.74
CA ARG A 58 1.24 3.66 -11.04
C ARG A 58 0.90 2.23 -10.60
N ARG A 59 1.59 1.76 -9.56
CA ARG A 59 1.39 0.46 -8.91
C ARG A 59 0.52 0.53 -7.66
N TYR A 60 0.27 1.73 -7.16
CA TYR A 60 -0.81 1.98 -6.19
C TYR A 60 -1.69 3.10 -6.75
N SER A 61 -3.00 2.89 -6.76
CA SER A 61 -3.98 3.88 -7.22
C SER A 61 -5.22 3.83 -6.34
N ALA A 62 -5.71 5.00 -5.93
CA ALA A 62 -6.90 5.12 -5.10
C ALA A 62 -7.91 6.05 -5.79
N ASP A 63 -9.10 5.54 -6.07
CA ASP A 63 -10.24 6.28 -6.61
C ASP A 63 -11.36 6.31 -5.57
N VAL A 64 -11.35 7.32 -4.72
CA VAL A 64 -12.13 7.35 -3.47
C VAL A 64 -12.93 8.63 -3.34
N TRP A 65 -14.13 8.54 -2.76
CA TRP A 65 -15.09 9.64 -2.64
C TRP A 65 -15.72 9.71 -1.25
N SER A 66 -16.29 10.88 -0.92
CA SER A 66 -16.84 11.22 0.41
C SER A 66 -18.36 11.23 0.47
#